data_AF-A0A8J7MWA6-F1
#
_entry.id   AF-A0A8J7MWA6-F1
#
_cell.length_a   1.000
_cell.length_b   1.000
_cell.length_c   1.000
_cell.angle_alpha   90.00
_cell.angle_beta   90.00
_cell.angle_gamma   90.00
#
_symmetry.space_group_name_H-M   'P 1'
#
loop_
_entity.id
_entity.type
_entity.pdbx_description
1 polymer ?
#
loop_
_entity_poly.entity_id
_entity_poly.type
_entity_poly.pdbx_seq_one_letter_code
_entity_poly.pdbx_strand_id
1 'polypeptide(L)'
;MWDDPASTGSPFGSKAVPEALHCTAEHLHPRSEGGQDTTDNIVAACWYCNSRRHRRKHPLSPEAHRLRVQQRMTAGKWHSTASEVA
;
A
#
# COMPACT_ATOMS: atom_id res chain seq x y z
N MET A 1 -11.16 25.42 -20.61
CA MET A 1 -10.54 24.36 -21.43
C MET A 1 -10.05 23.24 -20.53
N TRP A 2 -10.92 22.68 -19.68
CA TRP A 2 -10.87 21.27 -19.32
C TRP A 2 -12.28 20.80 -19.63
N ASP A 3 -12.41 20.00 -20.68
CA ASP A 3 -13.68 19.44 -21.07
C ASP A 3 -14.25 18.59 -19.94
N ASP A 4 -15.55 18.74 -19.76
CA ASP A 4 -16.43 17.89 -18.97
C ASP A 4 -17.17 16.99 -19.97
N PRO A 5 -16.70 15.75 -20.23
CA PRO A 5 -17.49 14.81 -20.99
C PRO A 5 -18.12 13.83 -20.02
N ALA A 6 -19.40 14.08 -19.75
CA ALA A 6 -20.45 13.08 -19.82
C ALA A 6 -20.11 11.71 -19.23
N SER A 7 -20.72 11.43 -18.07
CA SER A 7 -21.38 10.14 -17.77
C SER A 7 -21.08 8.99 -18.74
N THR A 8 -19.88 8.43 -18.66
CA THR A 8 -19.64 7.03 -19.00
C THR A 8 -19.77 6.25 -17.71
N GLY A 9 -21.01 5.92 -17.34
CA GLY A 9 -21.26 4.86 -16.38
C GLY A 9 -20.61 3.59 -16.93
N SER A 10 -19.51 3.16 -16.31
CA SER A 10 -18.80 1.94 -16.67
C SER A 10 -19.77 0.76 -16.54
N PRO A 11 -20.02 -0.04 -17.60
CA PRO A 11 -20.88 -1.23 -17.52
C PRO A 11 -20.27 -2.33 -16.65
N PHE A 12 -19.00 -2.16 -16.26
CA PHE A 12 -18.34 -2.97 -15.26
C PHE A 12 -18.50 -2.26 -13.92
N GLY A 13 -19.40 -2.77 -13.08
CA GLY A 13 -19.45 -2.38 -11.68
C GLY A 13 -18.05 -2.52 -11.11
N SER A 14 -17.39 -1.40 -10.83
CA SER A 14 -16.07 -1.41 -10.19
C SER A 14 -16.28 -2.03 -8.83
N LYS A 15 -15.86 -3.29 -8.65
CA LYS A 15 -15.79 -3.89 -7.32
C LYS A 15 -15.00 -2.93 -6.45
N ALA A 16 -15.58 -2.47 -5.35
CA ALA A 16 -14.90 -1.56 -4.43
C ALA A 16 -13.55 -2.19 -4.06
N VAL A 17 -12.47 -1.46 -4.28
CA VAL A 17 -11.15 -1.89 -3.83
C VAL A 17 -11.20 -1.85 -2.29
N PRO A 18 -10.81 -2.93 -1.60
CA PRO A 18 -10.70 -2.89 -0.15
C PRO A 18 -9.76 -1.75 0.25
N GLU A 19 -10.12 -0.98 1.28
CA GLU A 19 -9.31 0.17 1.76
C GLU A 19 -7.84 -0.23 2.02
N ALA A 20 -7.62 -1.45 2.51
CA ALA A 20 -6.30 -2.05 2.72
C ALA A 20 -5.41 -2.10 1.46
N LEU A 21 -6.02 -2.18 0.28
CA LEU A 21 -5.36 -2.29 -1.02
C LEU A 21 -5.27 -0.95 -1.77
N HIS A 22 -5.78 0.15 -1.21
CA HIS A 22 -5.62 1.48 -1.81
C HIS A 22 -4.15 1.83 -1.94
N CYS A 23 -3.75 2.29 -3.13
CA CYS A 23 -2.39 2.74 -3.38
C CYS A 23 -2.12 4.06 -2.65
N THR A 24 -1.00 4.13 -1.95
CA THR A 24 -0.49 5.30 -1.24
C THR A 24 0.98 5.52 -1.58
N ALA A 25 1.47 6.73 -1.33
CA ALA A 25 2.90 7.04 -1.37
C ALA A 25 3.52 6.75 0.00
N GLU A 26 4.63 6.01 0.02
CA GLU A 26 5.37 5.60 1.22
C GLU A 26 6.78 6.19 1.17
N HIS A 27 7.22 6.81 2.27
CA HIS A 27 8.61 7.27 2.43
C HIS A 27 9.50 6.16 2.98
N LEU A 28 10.54 5.77 2.24
CA LEU A 28 11.54 4.80 2.69
C LEU A 28 12.34 5.33 3.88
N HIS A 29 12.74 6.60 3.83
CA HIS A 29 13.26 7.38 4.96
C HIS A 29 12.15 8.31 5.46
N PRO A 30 11.65 8.17 6.69
CA PRO A 30 10.53 8.96 7.19
C PRO A 30 10.82 10.46 7.14
N ARG A 31 9.82 11.25 6.74
CA ARG A 31 9.94 12.72 6.74
C ARG A 31 10.28 13.30 8.13
N SER A 32 9.76 12.69 9.20
CA SER A 32 10.08 13.07 10.59
C SER A 32 11.56 12.89 10.95
N GLU A 33 12.28 12.05 10.22
CA GLU A 33 13.72 11.79 10.41
C GLU A 33 14.57 12.48 9.33
N GLY A 34 13.99 13.42 8.57
CA GLY A 34 14.68 14.17 7.51
C GLY A 34 14.53 13.58 6.10
N GLY A 35 13.62 12.63 5.90
CA GLY A 35 13.25 12.11 4.58
C GLY A 35 12.76 13.20 3.63
N GLN A 36 13.31 13.21 2.42
CA GLN A 36 12.92 14.15 1.37
C GLN A 36 11.85 13.57 0.45
N ASP A 37 11.11 14.44 -0.23
CA ASP A 37 10.10 14.06 -1.22
C ASP A 37 10.75 13.78 -2.59
N THR A 38 11.70 12.84 -2.63
CA THR A 38 12.42 12.45 -3.84
C THR A 38 11.91 11.12 -4.40
N THR A 39 12.10 10.90 -5.70
CA THR A 39 11.71 9.65 -6.39
C THR A 39 12.39 8.41 -5.82
N ASP A 40 13.61 8.56 -5.29
CA ASP A 40 14.35 7.46 -4.68
C ASP A 40 13.87 7.14 -3.26
N ASN A 41 13.21 8.10 -2.61
CA ASN A 41 12.70 7.96 -1.25
C ASN A 41 11.21 7.64 -1.19
N ILE A 42 10.45 7.90 -2.26
CA ILE A 42 9.01 7.65 -2.33
C ILE A 42 8.73 6.41 -3.18
N VAL A 43 8.01 5.45 -2.61
CA VAL A 43 7.55 4.26 -3.32
C VAL A 43 6.03 4.13 -3.27
N ALA A 44 5.47 3.43 -4.25
CA ALA A 44 4.07 3.02 -4.19
C ALA A 44 3.92 1.83 -3.22
N ALA A 45 3.00 1.95 -2.28
CA ALA A 45 2.61 0.87 -1.36
C ALA A 45 1.10 0.85 -1.19
N CYS A 46 0.51 -0.28 -0.79
CA CYS A 46 -0.88 -0.26 -0.35
C CYS A 46 -0.98 0.33 1.07
N TRP A 47 -2.15 0.88 1.41
CA TRP A 47 -2.44 1.45 2.72
C TRP A 47 -2.09 0.50 3.88
N TYR A 48 -2.35 -0.80 3.71
CA TYR A 48 -2.04 -1.82 4.71
C TYR A 48 -0.53 -1.98 4.94
N CYS A 49 0.27 -2.03 3.88
CA CYS A 49 1.73 -2.14 3.98
C CYS A 49 2.33 -0.89 4.63
N ASN A 50 1.91 0.29 4.16
CA ASN A 50 2.33 1.59 4.68
C ASN A 50 2.02 1.69 6.19
N SER A 51 0.75 1.49 6.57
CA SER A 51 0.30 1.55 7.96
C SER A 51 1.03 0.56 8.88
N ARG A 52 1.38 -0.64 8.38
CA ARG A 52 2.04 -1.67 9.21
C ARG A 52 3.53 -1.45 9.41
N ARG A 53 4.21 -0.79 8.47
CA ARG A 53 5.64 -0.54 8.56
C ARG A 53 5.98 0.30 9.80
N HIS A 54 5.15 1.28 10.11
CA HIS A 54 5.34 2.23 11.22
C HIS A 54 4.68 1.81 12.56
N ARG A 55 3.91 0.71 12.60
CA ARG A 55 3.32 0.21 13.87
C ARG A 55 4.34 -0.35 14.85
N ARG A 56 5.57 -0.62 14.41
CA ARG A 56 6.62 -1.16 15.27
C ARG A 56 7.35 0.00 15.95
N LYS A 57 7.69 -0.18 17.23
CA LYS A 57 8.49 0.80 18.01
C LYS A 57 9.81 1.14 17.33
N HIS A 58 10.43 0.16 16.66
CA HIS A 58 11.58 0.35 15.79
C HIS A 58 11.20 -0.08 14.38
N PRO A 59 11.08 0.87 13.43
CA PRO A 59 10.78 0.54 12.04
C PRO A 59 11.92 -0.31 11.47
N LEU A 60 11.55 -1.30 10.67
CA LEU A 60 12.52 -2.09 9.92
C LEU A 60 13.11 -1.21 8.82
N SER A 61 14.36 -1.48 8.44
CA SER A 61 14.89 -0.95 7.19
C SER A 61 13.96 -1.34 6.02
N PRO A 62 13.91 -0.53 4.95
CA PRO A 62 13.10 -0.85 3.76
C PRO A 62 13.27 -2.28 3.27
N GLU A 63 14.52 -2.76 3.20
CA GLU A 63 14.85 -4.10 2.75
C GLU A 63 14.35 -5.18 3.72
N ALA A 64 14.57 -5.02 5.03
CA ALA A 64 14.09 -5.97 6.02
C ALA A 64 12.55 -6.01 6.09
N HIS A 65 11.88 -4.87 5.86
CA HIS A 65 10.43 -4.82 5.73
C HIS A 65 9.97 -5.61 4.50
N ARG A 66 10.62 -5.40 3.34
CA ARG A 66 10.32 -6.13 2.09
C ARG A 66 10.43 -7.64 2.28
N LEU A 67 11.53 -8.12 2.87
CA LEU A 67 11.74 -9.55 3.15
C LEU A 67 10.65 -10.11 4.07
N ARG A 68 10.29 -9.38 5.14
CA ARG A 68 9.20 -9.78 6.04
C ARG A 68 7.85 -9.88 5.32
N VAL A 69 7.54 -8.91 4.46
CA VAL A 69 6.30 -8.93 3.66
C VAL A 69 6.30 -10.17 2.76
N GLN A 70 7.39 -10.41 2.01
CA GLN A 70 7.53 -11.56 1.13
C GLN A 70 7.34 -12.88 1.89
N GLN A 71 8.00 -13.07 3.02
CA GLN A 71 7.86 -14.27 3.87
C GLN A 71 6.42 -14.48 4.37
N ARG A 72 5.70 -13.40 4.69
CA ARG A 72 4.31 -13.52 5.15
C ARG A 72 3.34 -13.72 3.99
N MET A 73 3.63 -13.19 2.81
CA MET A 73 2.88 -13.45 1.59
C MET A 73 2.99 -14.93 1.19
N THR A 74 4.20 -15.49 1.18
CA THR A 74 4.43 -16.92 0.88
C THR A 74 3.74 -17.84 1.89
N ALA A 75 3.59 -17.38 3.14
CA ALA A 75 2.86 -18.11 4.18
C ALA A 75 1.33 -17.86 4.17
N GLY A 76 0.79 -17.04 3.26
CA GLY A 76 -0.64 -16.67 3.23
C GLY A 76 -1.10 -15.82 4.43
N LYS A 77 -0.17 -15.18 5.15
CA LYS A 77 -0.39 -14.48 6.44
C LYS A 77 -0.17 -12.97 6.37
N TRP A 78 -0.09 -12.40 5.16
CA TRP A 78 0.13 -10.96 4.99
C TRP A 78 -1.17 -10.21 4.79
N HIS A 79 -1.87 -10.38 3.67
CA HIS A 79 -3.22 -9.84 3.48
C HIS A 79 -4.22 -10.86 4.02
N SER A 80 -4.98 -10.50 5.06
CA SER A 80 -6.15 -11.29 5.43
C SER A 80 -7.23 -11.03 4.38
N THR A 81 -7.14 -11.72 3.25
CA THR A 81 -8.36 -11.98 2.50
C THR A 81 -9.17 -12.89 3.41
N ALA A 82 -10.29 -12.41 3.95
CA ALA A 82 -11.34 -13.30 4.39
C ALA A 82 -11.81 -14.04 3.13
N SER A 83 -11.04 -15.03 2.69
CA SER A 83 -11.50 -16.01 1.73
C SER A 83 -11.98 -17.15 2.61
N GLU A 84 -13.28 -17.15 2.87
CA GLU A 84 -14.01 -18.36 3.19
C GLU A 84 -13.52 -19.47 2.26
N VAL A 85 -12.87 -20.46 2.84
CA VAL A 85 -12.76 -21.80 2.26
C VAL A 85 -13.80 -22.61 3.02
N ALA A 86 -14.89 -22.88 2.32
CA ALA A 86 -15.91 -23.85 2.66
C ALA A 86 -15.33 -25.27 2.66
#